data_AF-A0A3A8WV47-F1
#
_entry.id   AF-A0A3A8WV47-F1
#
_cell.length_a   1.000
_cell.length_b   1.000
_cell.length_c   1.000
_cell.angle_alpha   90.00
_cell.angle_beta   90.00
_cell.angle_gamma   90.00
#
_symmetry.space_group_name_H-M   'P 1'
#
loop_
_entity.id
_entity.type
_entity.pdbx_description
1 polymer ?
#
loop_
_entity_poly.entity_id
_entity_poly.type
_entity_poly.pdbx_seq_one_letter_code
_entity_poly.pdbx_strand_id
1 'polypeptide(L)'
;MVKMTQEDREYFKNGVKTLCGTELVFAIRVIEDKDMKKGIDSKDLEFMKKELGRQAGAIWAKLLRALKKHDFKEAEKILTGGTGE
;
A
#
# COMPACT_ATOMS: atom_id res chain seq x y z
N MET A 1 -23.37 4.90 1.08
CA MET A 1 -22.16 4.48 1.80
C MET A 1 -21.96 3.00 1.54
N VAL A 2 -20.89 2.66 0.83
CA VAL A 2 -20.54 1.29 0.46
C VAL A 2 -19.86 0.64 1.66
N LYS A 3 -20.25 -0.60 1.96
CA LYS A 3 -19.63 -1.43 3.00
C LYS A 3 -18.94 -2.60 2.35
N MET A 4 -17.73 -2.88 2.81
CA MET A 4 -16.98 -4.05 2.38
C MET A 4 -17.54 -5.30 3.07
N THR A 5 -17.76 -6.35 2.29
CA THR A 5 -17.97 -7.68 2.81
C THR A 5 -16.66 -8.24 3.39
N GLN A 6 -16.73 -9.39 4.06
CA GLN A 6 -15.52 -10.09 4.51
C GLN A 6 -14.64 -10.52 3.33
N GLU A 7 -15.26 -10.94 2.23
CA GLU A 7 -14.57 -11.30 0.99
C GLU A 7 -13.83 -10.10 0.39
N ASP A 8 -14.48 -8.93 0.31
CA ASP A 8 -13.85 -7.69 -0.16
C ASP A 8 -12.63 -7.32 0.69
N ARG A 9 -12.73 -7.48 2.01
CA ARG A 9 -11.63 -7.19 2.94
C ARG A 9 -10.44 -8.13 2.74
N GLU A 10 -10.71 -9.40 2.51
CA GLU A 10 -9.67 -10.39 2.22
C GLU A 10 -9.01 -10.13 0.86
N TYR A 11 -9.82 -9.84 -0.16
CA TYR A 11 -9.34 -9.44 -1.47
C TYR A 11 -8.44 -8.21 -1.39
N PHE A 12 -8.89 -7.15 -0.72
CA PHE A 12 -8.11 -5.93 -0.50
C PHE A 12 -6.80 -6.21 0.23
N LYS A 13 -6.86 -6.96 1.34
CA LYS A 13 -5.68 -7.31 2.14
C LYS A 13 -4.64 -8.09 1.33
N ASN A 14 -5.08 -8.99 0.45
CA ASN A 14 -4.18 -9.76 -0.40
C ASN A 14 -3.56 -8.88 -1.50
N GLY A 15 -4.35 -8.00 -2.12
CA GLY A 15 -3.84 -7.03 -3.10
C GLY A 15 -2.83 -6.04 -2.49
N VAL A 16 -3.09 -5.51 -1.30
CA VAL A 16 -2.17 -4.55 -0.65
C VAL A 16 -0.77 -5.13 -0.42
N LYS A 17 -0.66 -6.43 -0.14
CA LYS A 17 0.65 -7.09 0.07
C LYS A 17 1.51 -7.13 -1.19
N THR A 18 0.92 -7.03 -2.38
CA THR A 18 1.65 -7.11 -3.64
C THR A 18 2.19 -5.75 -4.10
N LEU A 19 1.73 -4.66 -3.50
CA LEU A 19 2.10 -3.31 -3.92
C LEU A 19 3.59 -3.02 -3.64
N CYS A 20 4.26 -2.41 -4.62
CA CYS A 20 5.55 -1.75 -4.44
C CYS A 20 5.38 -0.34 -3.86
N GLY A 21 6.48 0.39 -3.66
CA GLY A 21 6.48 1.69 -2.99
C GLY A 21 5.61 2.75 -3.68
N THR A 22 5.74 2.91 -5.00
CA THR A 22 4.99 3.89 -5.79
C THR A 22 3.51 3.55 -5.85
N GLU A 23 3.17 2.29 -6.08
CA GLU A 23 1.78 1.81 -6.08
C GLU A 23 1.11 2.01 -4.72
N LEU A 24 1.83 1.78 -3.62
CA LEU A 24 1.31 2.01 -2.28
C LEU A 24 1.00 3.50 -2.04
N VAL A 25 1.90 4.40 -2.46
CA VAL A 25 1.67 5.85 -2.36
C VAL A 25 0.45 6.26 -3.19
N PHE A 26 0.30 5.71 -4.40
CA PHE A 26 -0.87 5.94 -5.22
C PHE A 26 -2.16 5.46 -4.54
N ALA A 27 -2.18 4.23 -4.02
CA ALA A 27 -3.35 3.67 -3.33
C ALA A 27 -3.75 4.50 -2.10
N ILE A 28 -2.79 4.96 -1.30
CA ILE A 28 -3.04 5.85 -0.16
C ILE A 28 -3.71 7.14 -0.64
N ARG A 29 -3.20 7.78 -1.71
CA ARG A 29 -3.80 9.01 -2.26
C ARG A 29 -5.23 8.80 -2.72
N VAL A 30 -5.53 7.69 -3.40
CA VAL A 30 -6.89 7.37 -3.87
C VAL A 30 -7.85 7.24 -2.68
N ILE A 31 -7.45 6.54 -1.63
CA ILE A 31 -8.29 6.33 -0.44
C ILE A 31 -8.39 7.60 0.41
N GLU A 32 -7.41 8.49 0.29
CA GLU A 32 -7.42 9.78 0.96
C GLU A 32 -8.17 10.88 0.22
N ASP A 33 -8.53 10.65 -1.04
CA ASP A 33 -9.34 11.56 -1.83
C ASP A 33 -10.68 11.86 -1.13
N LYS A 34 -11.10 13.12 -1.19
CA LYS A 34 -12.27 13.60 -0.44
C LYS A 34 -13.57 12.96 -0.92
N ASP A 35 -13.69 12.64 -2.19
CA ASP A 35 -14.91 12.09 -2.76
C ASP A 35 -14.97 10.58 -2.55
N MET A 36 -13.82 9.90 -2.64
CA MET A 36 -13.71 8.49 -2.24
C MET A 36 -14.03 8.29 -0.75
N LYS A 37 -13.47 9.13 0.14
CA LYS A 37 -13.71 9.04 1.60
C LYS A 37 -15.18 9.13 1.98
N LYS A 38 -15.97 9.99 1.32
CA LYS A 38 -17.41 10.14 1.61
C LYS A 38 -18.22 8.89 1.23
N GLY A 39 -17.72 8.12 0.26
CA GLY A 39 -18.40 6.93 -0.25
C GLY A 39 -18.24 5.68 0.62
N ILE A 40 -17.20 5.62 1.45
CA ILE A 40 -16.75 4.43 2.18
C ILE A 40 -17.17 4.50 3.66
N ASP A 41 -17.62 3.38 4.21
CA ASP A 41 -17.89 3.26 5.65
C ASP A 41 -16.63 3.55 6.48
N SER A 42 -16.77 4.26 7.61
CA SER A 42 -15.63 4.70 8.40
C SER A 42 -14.79 3.54 8.94
N LYS A 43 -15.42 2.40 9.30
CA LYS A 43 -14.69 1.22 9.79
C LYS A 43 -13.91 0.54 8.67
N ASP A 44 -14.47 0.53 7.47
CA ASP A 44 -13.78 0.01 6.28
C ASP A 44 -12.61 0.93 5.89
N LEU A 45 -12.79 2.24 5.96
CA LEU A 45 -11.70 3.20 5.74
C LEU A 45 -10.54 3.01 6.74
N GLU A 46 -10.85 2.80 8.03
CA GLU A 46 -9.85 2.49 9.05
C GLU A 46 -9.13 1.16 8.76
N PHE A 47 -9.88 0.13 8.36
CA PHE A 47 -9.31 -1.15 7.95
C PHE A 47 -8.35 -0.98 6.76
N MET A 48 -8.77 -0.27 5.71
CA MET A 48 -7.94 -0.03 4.52
C MET A 48 -6.64 0.69 4.87
N LYS A 49 -6.73 1.77 5.66
CA LYS A 49 -5.55 2.52 6.13
C LYS A 49 -4.60 1.63 6.95
N LYS A 50 -5.15 0.75 7.79
CA LYS A 50 -4.35 -0.17 8.60
C LYS A 50 -3.56 -1.15 7.74
N GLU A 51 -4.19 -1.77 6.73
CA GLU A 51 -3.48 -2.71 5.86
C GLU A 51 -2.44 -2.01 4.98
N LEU A 52 -2.75 -0.82 4.44
CA LEU A 52 -1.79 0.00 3.69
C LEU A 52 -0.58 0.40 4.56
N GLY A 53 -0.84 0.80 5.81
CA GLY A 53 0.22 1.14 6.76
C GLY A 53 1.13 -0.05 7.10
N ARG A 54 0.59 -1.27 7.16
CA ARG A 54 1.40 -2.49 7.32
C ARG A 54 2.33 -2.71 6.14
N GLN A 55 1.83 -2.56 4.92
CA GLN A 55 2.66 -2.67 3.73
C GLN A 55 3.72 -1.56 3.67
N ALA A 56 3.37 -0.33 4.05
CA ALA A 56 4.32 0.78 4.14
C ALA A 56 5.50 0.43 5.04
N GLY A 57 5.22 -0.11 6.23
CA GLY A 57 6.25 -0.55 7.16
C GLY A 57 7.12 -1.69 6.59
N ALA A 58 6.51 -2.66 5.91
CA ALA A 58 7.24 -3.78 5.29
C ALA A 58 8.17 -3.31 4.16
N ILE A 59 7.68 -2.41 3.29
CA ILE A 59 8.47 -1.79 2.21
C ILE A 59 9.61 -0.97 2.81
N TRP A 60 9.33 -0.13 3.82
CA TRP A 60 10.35 0.69 4.47
C TRP A 60 11.47 -0.15 5.09
N ALA A 61 11.11 -1.25 5.76
CA ALA A 61 12.10 -2.16 6.33
C ALA A 61 13.01 -2.80 5.26
N LYS A 62 12.45 -3.19 4.11
CA LYS A 62 13.23 -3.71 2.97
C LYS A 62 14.13 -2.63 2.38
N LEU A 63 13.58 -1.44 2.13
CA LEU A 63 14.32 -0.30 1.58
C LEU A 63 15.51 0.07 2.46
N LEU A 64 15.30 0.20 3.78
CA LEU A 64 16.37 0.54 4.72
C LEU A 64 17.50 -0.50 4.71
N ARG A 65 17.18 -1.80 4.54
CA ARG A 65 18.20 -2.85 4.43
C ARG A 65 18.99 -2.75 3.14
N ALA A 66 18.32 -2.47 2.01
CA ALA A 66 18.99 -2.27 0.72
C ALA A 66 19.93 -1.06 0.77
N LEU A 67 19.44 0.08 1.28
CA LEU A 67 20.23 1.31 1.44
C LEU A 67 21.45 1.11 2.36
N LYS A 68 21.30 0.40 3.49
CA LYS A 68 22.42 0.05 4.38
C LYS A 68 23.50 -0.80 3.72
N LYS A 69 23.14 -1.57 2.70
CA LYS A 69 24.06 -2.39 1.90
C LYS A 69 24.59 -1.65 0.67
N HIS A 70 24.17 -0.40 0.46
CA HIS A 70 24.41 0.36 -0.77
C HIS A 70 23.90 -0.35 -2.04
N ASP A 71 22.88 -1.20 -1.90
CA ASP A 71 22.23 -1.90 -3.01
C ASP A 71 21.14 -1.02 -3.60
N PHE A 72 21.54 -0.04 -4.41
CA PHE A 72 20.62 0.94 -5.00
C PHE A 72 19.69 0.32 -6.03
N LYS A 73 20.12 -0.75 -6.71
CA LYS A 73 19.29 -1.48 -7.67
C LYS A 73 18.12 -2.17 -6.96
N GLU A 74 18.37 -2.85 -5.85
CA GLU A 74 17.30 -3.43 -5.05
C GLU A 74 16.41 -2.34 -4.41
N ALA A 75 16.99 -1.22 -3.95
CA ALA A 75 16.23 -0.10 -3.44
C ALA A 75 15.25 0.47 -4.48
N GLU A 76 15.71 0.67 -5.72
CA GLU A 76 14.87 1.09 -6.84
C GLU A 76 13.78 0.07 -7.16
N LYS A 77 14.12 -1.23 -7.20
CA LYS A 77 13.15 -2.29 -7.44
C LYS A 77 12.07 -2.36 -6.36
N ILE A 78 12.43 -2.19 -5.09
CA ILE A 78 11.47 -2.13 -3.96
C ILE A 78 10.49 -0.97 -4.15
N LEU A 79 10.98 0.18 -4.61
CA LEU A 79 10.18 1.38 -4.80
C LEU A 79 9.28 1.30 -6.04
N THR A 80 9.80 0.77 -7.15
CA THR A 80 9.16 0.81 -8.48
C THR A 80 8.47 -0.48 -8.90
N GLY A 81 8.69 -1.58 -8.16
CA GLY A 81 8.25 -2.90 -8.56
C GLY A 81 9.09 -3.53 -9.68
N GLY A 82 10.22 -2.92 -10.05
CA GLY A 82 11.08 -3.39 -11.15
C GLY A 82 10.65 -2.90 -12.53
N THR A 83 9.86 -1.83 -12.61
CA THR A 83 9.45 -1.19 -13.87
C THR A 83 10.47 -0.18 -14.41
N GLY A 84 11.57 0.04 -13.70
CA GLY A 84 12.66 0.95 -14.10
C GLY A 84 13.79 0.31 -14.92
N GLU A 85 13.66 -0.96 -15.31
CA GLU A 85 14.61 -1.68 -16.20
C GLU A 85 14.08 -1.84 -17.62
#